data_AF-A0A6P1FDN6-F1
#
_entry.id   AF-A0A6P1FDN6-F1
#
_cell.length_a   1.000
_cell.length_b   1.000
_cell.length_c   1.000
_cell.angle_alpha   90.00
_cell.angle_beta   90.00
_cell.angle_gamma   90.00
#
_symmetry.space_group_name_H-M   'P 1'
#
loop_
_entity.id
_entity.type
_entity.pdbx_description
1 polymer ?
#
loop_
_entity_poly.entity_id
_entity_poly.type
_entity_poly.pdbx_seq_one_letter_code
_entity_poly.pdbx_strand_id
1 'polypeptide(L)'
;MTRTDTGRATPAQLDLILTTRRDESDEDAAATDAEILAQVRNTLTLPGQGTPGGFPVIDDGTDYAAALIAFLSPAANADAMLATIESLHQQVWAAAPVLTVETVTDDGETYQALRCPVCARLVSDGGELRAVDVSTRWSSAEPDVENRQMDMTAGDHDYGSTLYYVHWTGEAHAVVPPEGWSESWL
;
A
#
# COMPACT_ATOMS: atom_id res chain seq x y z
N MET A 1 11.20 -1.26 -33.11
CA MET A 1 9.86 -1.84 -32.88
C MET A 1 9.33 -1.25 -31.59
N THR A 2 8.39 -0.32 -31.69
CA THR A 2 7.62 0.17 -30.55
C THR A 2 6.81 -1.00 -30.00
N ARG A 3 7.04 -1.36 -28.73
CA ARG A 3 6.27 -2.40 -28.05
C ARG A 3 4.83 -1.90 -27.92
N THR A 4 3.88 -2.56 -28.57
CA THR A 4 2.46 -2.28 -28.39
C THR A 4 2.15 -2.43 -26.91
N ASP A 5 1.72 -1.35 -26.26
CA ASP A 5 1.21 -1.45 -24.89
C ASP A 5 -0.01 -2.36 -24.93
N THR A 6 -0.08 -3.39 -24.09
CA THR A 6 -1.19 -4.35 -24.04
C THR A 6 -1.99 -4.20 -22.75
N GLY A 7 -1.69 -3.20 -21.93
CA GLY A 7 -2.25 -3.09 -20.59
C GLY A 7 -1.97 -4.37 -19.79
N ARG A 8 -3.00 -4.92 -19.16
CA ARG A 8 -2.98 -6.19 -18.43
C ARG A 8 -3.48 -7.39 -19.25
N ALA A 9 -3.86 -7.20 -20.51
CA ALA A 9 -4.41 -8.27 -21.33
C ALA A 9 -3.36 -9.36 -21.61
N THR A 10 -3.79 -10.62 -21.46
CA THR A 10 -3.03 -11.80 -21.89
C THR A 10 -3.08 -11.97 -23.41
N PRO A 11 -2.17 -12.74 -24.03
CA PRO A 11 -2.24 -13.03 -25.46
C PRO A 11 -3.59 -13.59 -25.91
N ALA A 12 -4.19 -14.51 -25.15
CA ALA A 12 -5.50 -15.07 -25.47
C ALA A 12 -6.63 -14.02 -25.42
N GLN A 13 -6.54 -13.05 -24.50
CA GLN A 13 -7.49 -11.93 -24.43
C GLN A 13 -7.30 -10.96 -25.60
N LEU A 14 -6.06 -10.71 -26.03
CA LEU A 14 -5.79 -9.90 -27.22
C LEU A 14 -6.34 -10.58 -28.48
N ASP A 15 -6.13 -11.89 -28.63
CA ASP A 15 -6.68 -12.67 -29.74
C ASP A 15 -8.21 -12.60 -29.74
N LEU A 16 -8.85 -12.76 -28.58
CA LEU A 16 -10.30 -12.62 -28.45
C LEU A 16 -10.77 -11.23 -28.90
N ILE A 17 -10.12 -10.16 -28.46
CA ILE A 17 -10.47 -8.79 -28.88
C ILE A 17 -10.35 -8.66 -30.39
N LEU A 18 -9.23 -9.11 -30.97
CA LEU A 18 -8.96 -8.99 -32.40
C LEU A 18 -9.96 -9.81 -33.24
N THR A 19 -10.28 -11.04 -32.84
CA THR A 19 -11.27 -11.88 -33.54
C THR A 19 -12.66 -11.25 -33.48
N THR A 20 -13.13 -10.87 -32.29
CA THR A 20 -14.46 -10.26 -32.14
C THR A 20 -14.59 -8.96 -32.94
N ARG A 21 -13.57 -8.08 -32.91
CA ARG A 21 -13.58 -6.83 -33.67
C ARG A 21 -13.63 -7.05 -35.18
N ARG A 22 -12.89 -8.04 -35.69
CA ARG A 22 -12.90 -8.42 -37.11
C ARG A 22 -14.23 -8.99 -37.57
N ASP A 23 -14.90 -9.76 -36.72
CA ASP A 23 -16.21 -10.34 -37.03
C ASP A 23 -17.34 -9.30 -36.99
N GLU A 24 -17.20 -8.27 -36.16
CA GLU A 24 -18.23 -7.23 -35.95
C GLU A 24 -18.10 -6.02 -36.90
N SER A 25 -16.93 -5.80 -37.52
CA SER A 25 -16.65 -4.61 -38.33
C SER A 25 -15.88 -4.94 -39.61
N ASP A 26 -16.50 -4.67 -40.76
CA ASP A 26 -15.84 -4.77 -42.08
C ASP A 26 -14.60 -3.85 -42.20
N GLU A 27 -14.56 -2.75 -41.45
CA GLU A 27 -13.39 -1.86 -41.38
C GLU A 27 -12.21 -2.54 -40.65
N ASP A 28 -12.49 -3.34 -39.62
CA ASP A 28 -11.47 -4.06 -38.84
C ASP A 28 -11.02 -5.35 -39.56
N ALA A 29 -11.84 -5.90 -40.46
CA ALA A 29 -11.55 -7.14 -41.19
C ALA A 29 -10.25 -7.08 -42.02
N ALA A 30 -9.91 -5.91 -42.57
CA ALA A 30 -8.68 -5.67 -43.33
C ALA A 30 -7.59 -4.94 -42.53
N ALA A 31 -7.89 -4.48 -41.31
CA ALA A 31 -6.97 -3.71 -40.48
C ALA A 31 -5.92 -4.60 -39.80
N THR A 32 -4.75 -4.01 -39.54
CA THR A 32 -3.71 -4.66 -38.75
C THR A 32 -4.10 -4.74 -37.28
N ASP A 33 -3.54 -5.69 -36.54
CA ASP A 33 -3.82 -5.84 -35.10
C ASP A 33 -3.52 -4.54 -34.32
N ALA A 34 -2.47 -3.82 -34.72
CA ALA A 34 -2.08 -2.56 -34.08
C ALA A 34 -3.12 -1.44 -34.31
N GLU A 35 -3.72 -1.37 -35.50
CA GLU A 35 -4.77 -0.39 -35.82
C GLU A 35 -6.05 -0.67 -35.03
N ILE A 36 -6.48 -1.93 -34.98
CA ILE A 36 -7.65 -2.35 -34.20
C ILE A 36 -7.46 -2.02 -32.73
N LEU A 37 -6.32 -2.41 -32.13
CA LEU A 37 -6.05 -2.15 -30.72
C LEU A 37 -5.89 -0.65 -30.40
N ALA A 38 -5.33 0.14 -31.32
CA ALA A 38 -5.27 1.59 -31.17
C ALA A 38 -6.66 2.22 -31.21
N GLN A 39 -7.53 1.77 -32.12
CA GLN A 39 -8.91 2.24 -32.21
C GLN A 39 -9.70 1.91 -30.95
N VAL A 40 -9.56 0.69 -30.41
CA VAL A 40 -10.18 0.30 -29.13
C VAL A 40 -9.76 1.25 -28.01
N ARG A 41 -8.46 1.58 -27.89
CA ARG A 41 -7.98 2.53 -26.87
C ARG A 41 -8.48 3.95 -27.06
N ASN A 42 -8.63 4.39 -28.29
CA ASN A 42 -9.06 5.76 -28.60
C ASN A 42 -10.58 5.93 -28.40
N THR A 43 -11.34 4.84 -28.43
CA THR A 43 -12.81 4.88 -28.42
C THR A 43 -13.42 4.33 -27.15
N LEU A 44 -12.76 3.42 -26.44
CA LEU A 44 -13.28 2.79 -25.23
C LEU A 44 -12.53 3.24 -23.97
N THR A 45 -13.26 3.27 -22.87
CA THR A 45 -12.74 3.58 -21.53
C THR A 45 -13.12 2.52 -20.52
N LEU A 46 -12.44 2.51 -19.37
CA LEU A 46 -12.77 1.60 -18.27
C LEU A 46 -14.21 1.82 -17.77
N PRO A 47 -14.86 0.76 -17.23
CA PRO A 47 -16.20 0.87 -16.68
C PRO A 47 -16.35 2.04 -15.69
N GLY A 48 -17.40 2.83 -15.84
CA GLY A 48 -17.68 4.00 -15.01
C GLY A 48 -16.80 5.23 -15.30
N GLN A 49 -15.78 5.13 -16.15
CA GLN A 49 -14.95 6.26 -16.57
C GLN A 49 -15.45 6.79 -17.92
N GLY A 50 -16.41 7.72 -17.91
CA GLY A 50 -16.78 8.44 -19.15
C GLY A 50 -15.81 9.60 -19.39
N THR A 51 -15.17 9.65 -20.57
CA THR A 51 -14.44 10.83 -21.04
C THR A 51 -15.12 11.38 -22.30
N PRO A 52 -14.97 12.68 -22.63
CA PRO A 52 -15.49 13.22 -23.88
C PRO A 52 -14.95 12.43 -25.08
N GLY A 53 -15.82 11.70 -25.78
CA GLY A 53 -15.46 10.88 -26.95
C GLY A 53 -15.13 9.42 -26.66
N GLY A 54 -15.05 9.01 -25.39
CA GLY A 54 -14.82 7.62 -24.97
C GLY A 54 -16.10 6.95 -24.49
N PHE A 55 -16.38 5.74 -24.98
CA PHE A 55 -17.50 4.91 -24.56
C PHE A 55 -17.04 3.93 -23.46
N PRO A 56 -17.63 3.97 -22.25
CA PRO A 56 -17.25 3.03 -21.21
C PRO A 56 -17.61 1.60 -21.62
N VAL A 57 -16.67 0.68 -21.43
CA VAL A 57 -16.94 -0.75 -21.57
C VAL A 57 -18.04 -1.14 -20.56
N ILE A 58 -19.03 -1.87 -21.05
CA ILE A 58 -20.07 -2.47 -20.20
C ILE A 58 -19.48 -3.75 -19.63
N ASP A 59 -19.31 -3.81 -18.31
CA ASP A 59 -18.95 -5.04 -17.62
C ASP A 59 -20.20 -5.92 -17.46
N ASP A 60 -20.48 -6.71 -18.49
CA ASP A 60 -21.60 -7.65 -18.56
C ASP A 60 -21.23 -9.07 -18.12
N GLY A 61 -20.01 -9.26 -17.60
CA GLY A 61 -19.48 -10.56 -17.18
C GLY A 61 -19.03 -11.47 -18.34
N THR A 62 -19.01 -11.00 -19.58
CA THR A 62 -18.50 -11.78 -20.72
C THR A 62 -16.97 -11.79 -20.76
N ASP A 63 -16.40 -12.84 -21.36
CA ASP A 63 -14.95 -12.94 -21.57
C ASP A 63 -14.41 -11.79 -22.45
N TYR A 64 -15.23 -11.29 -23.38
CA TYR A 64 -14.88 -10.16 -24.24
C TYR A 64 -14.83 -8.84 -23.44
N ALA A 65 -15.84 -8.56 -22.60
CA ALA A 65 -15.80 -7.42 -21.70
C ALA A 65 -14.60 -7.50 -20.75
N ALA A 66 -14.33 -8.68 -20.17
CA ALA A 66 -13.16 -8.90 -19.32
C ALA A 66 -11.84 -8.67 -20.08
N ALA A 67 -11.75 -9.10 -21.35
CA ALA A 67 -10.58 -8.86 -22.19
C ALA A 67 -10.37 -7.36 -22.47
N LEU A 68 -11.44 -6.63 -22.85
CA LEU A 68 -11.39 -5.18 -23.08
C LEU A 68 -10.95 -4.43 -21.82
N ILE A 69 -11.52 -4.78 -20.66
CA ILE A 69 -11.13 -4.18 -19.37
C ILE A 69 -9.66 -4.45 -19.07
N ALA A 70 -9.17 -5.68 -19.29
CA ALA A 70 -7.76 -6.01 -19.07
C ALA A 70 -6.83 -5.22 -20.02
N PHE A 71 -7.22 -5.05 -21.28
CA PHE A 71 -6.43 -4.32 -22.28
C PHE A 71 -6.37 -2.80 -22.00
N LEU A 72 -7.47 -2.22 -21.54
CA LEU A 72 -7.56 -0.80 -21.17
C LEU A 72 -6.96 -0.51 -19.79
N SER A 73 -6.86 -1.52 -18.93
CA SER A 73 -6.23 -1.39 -17.61
C SER A 73 -4.73 -1.19 -17.76
N PRO A 74 -4.15 -0.11 -17.20
CA PRO A 74 -2.71 0.10 -17.23
C PRO A 74 -1.96 -1.12 -16.69
N ALA A 75 -0.92 -1.54 -17.40
CA ALA A 75 0.03 -2.51 -16.86
C ALA A 75 0.58 -1.97 -15.53
N ALA A 76 0.69 -2.83 -14.53
CA ALA A 76 1.39 -2.43 -13.31
C ALA A 76 2.84 -2.13 -13.70
N ASN A 77 3.25 -0.88 -13.61
CA ASN A 77 4.66 -0.52 -13.68
C ASN A 77 5.23 -0.49 -12.25
N ALA A 78 6.53 -0.76 -12.14
CA ALA A 78 7.19 -0.85 -10.83
C ALA A 78 7.00 0.44 -10.02
N ASP A 79 7.05 1.61 -10.67
CA ASP A 79 6.90 2.91 -10.02
C ASP A 79 5.52 3.08 -9.34
N ALA A 80 4.44 2.67 -10.01
CA ALA A 80 3.09 2.72 -9.44
C ALA A 80 2.91 1.72 -8.29
N MET A 81 3.56 0.55 -8.38
CA MET A 81 3.56 -0.43 -7.29
C MET A 81 4.34 0.08 -6.08
N LEU A 82 5.50 0.70 -6.29
CA LEU A 82 6.29 1.33 -5.23
C LEU A 82 5.52 2.48 -4.57
N ALA A 83 4.87 3.35 -5.34
CA ALA A 83 4.01 4.40 -4.79
C ALA A 83 2.83 3.83 -3.98
N THR A 84 2.27 2.69 -4.40
CA THR A 84 1.22 1.99 -3.65
C THR A 84 1.76 1.45 -2.33
N ILE A 85 2.97 0.87 -2.31
CA ILE A 85 3.64 0.38 -1.10
C ILE A 85 3.91 1.53 -0.13
N GLU A 86 4.47 2.65 -0.62
CA GLU A 86 4.71 3.85 0.20
C GLU A 86 3.42 4.40 0.82
N SER A 87 2.34 4.47 0.02
CA SER A 87 1.02 4.89 0.52
C SER A 87 0.48 3.94 1.58
N LEU A 88 0.66 2.62 1.40
CA LEU A 88 0.25 1.64 2.39
C LEU A 88 1.05 1.78 3.69
N HIS A 89 2.36 2.04 3.61
CA HIS A 89 3.19 2.28 4.80
C HIS A 89 2.69 3.49 5.60
N GLN A 90 2.37 4.59 4.93
CA GLN A 90 1.79 5.77 5.57
C GLN A 90 0.42 5.49 6.21
N GLN A 91 -0.41 4.68 5.54
CA GLN A 91 -1.72 4.28 6.08
C GLN A 91 -1.58 3.41 7.33
N VAL A 92 -0.62 2.49 7.37
CA VAL A 92 -0.34 1.67 8.56
C VAL A 92 0.02 2.57 9.74
N TRP A 93 0.95 3.51 9.56
CA TRP A 93 1.33 4.46 10.61
C TRP A 93 0.13 5.30 11.08
N ALA A 94 -0.66 5.82 10.15
CA ALA A 94 -1.82 6.66 10.47
C ALA A 94 -2.97 5.89 11.15
N ALA A 95 -3.13 4.59 10.87
CA ALA A 95 -4.17 3.76 11.47
C ALA A 95 -3.79 3.23 12.85
N ALA A 96 -2.50 3.14 13.16
CA ALA A 96 -2.02 2.66 14.45
C ALA A 96 -2.40 3.64 15.59
N PRO A 97 -2.98 3.16 16.69
CA PRO A 97 -3.26 4.00 17.85
C PRO A 97 -2.01 4.68 18.43
N VAL A 98 -2.14 5.97 18.70
CA VAL A 98 -1.05 6.78 19.27
C VAL A 98 -0.89 6.49 20.75
N LEU A 99 0.34 6.22 21.20
CA LEU A 99 0.68 6.10 22.62
C LEU A 99 0.39 7.43 23.34
N THR A 100 -0.14 7.36 24.56
CA THR A 100 -0.45 8.56 25.34
C THR A 100 0.61 8.78 26.41
N VAL A 101 1.13 10.00 26.50
CA VAL A 101 2.01 10.39 27.61
C VAL A 101 1.16 10.54 28.88
N GLU A 102 1.60 9.94 29.97
CA GLU A 102 0.94 9.98 31.26
C GLU A 102 1.92 10.27 32.39
N THR A 103 1.49 11.09 33.34
CA THR A 103 2.20 11.27 34.62
C THR A 103 1.79 10.17 35.59
N VAL A 104 2.73 9.34 35.99
CA VAL A 104 2.53 8.24 36.94
C VAL A 104 3.21 8.59 38.25
N THR A 105 2.52 8.32 39.37
CA THR A 105 3.13 8.36 40.70
C THR A 105 3.12 6.95 41.27
N ASP A 106 4.30 6.39 41.48
CA ASP A 106 4.49 5.05 42.03
C ASP A 106 5.58 5.09 43.11
N ASP A 107 5.34 4.42 44.24
CA ASP A 107 6.23 4.40 45.41
C ASP A 107 6.80 5.77 45.87
N GLY A 108 6.05 6.86 45.62
CA GLY A 108 6.43 8.23 46.00
C GLY A 108 7.30 8.95 44.96
N GLU A 109 7.66 8.28 43.87
CA GLU A 109 8.32 8.90 42.71
C GLU A 109 7.28 9.25 41.64
N THR A 110 7.49 10.38 40.95
CA THR A 110 6.60 10.82 39.86
C THR A 110 7.40 10.94 38.57
N TYR A 111 6.96 10.25 37.53
CA TYR A 111 7.64 10.19 36.23
C TYR A 111 6.64 10.24 35.07
N GLN A 112 7.13 10.55 33.88
CA GLN A 112 6.34 10.45 32.64
C GLN A 112 6.51 9.04 32.06
N ALA A 113 5.42 8.42 31.62
CA ALA A 113 5.40 7.13 30.96
C ALA A 113 4.53 7.17 29.71
N LEU A 114 4.70 6.19 28.82
CA LEU A 114 3.78 5.96 27.71
C LEU A 114 2.76 4.89 28.09
N ARG A 115 1.48 5.17 27.84
CA ARG A 115 0.39 4.20 27.96
C ARG A 115 -0.06 3.75 26.58
N CYS A 116 -0.24 2.44 26.44
CA CYS A 116 -0.82 1.83 25.26
C CYS A 116 -2.34 2.01 25.26
N PRO A 117 -2.95 2.65 24.25
CA PRO A 117 -4.40 2.87 24.21
C PRO A 117 -5.21 1.59 23.96
N VAL A 118 -4.56 0.51 23.49
CA VAL A 118 -5.23 -0.76 23.17
C VAL A 118 -5.48 -1.59 24.43
N CYS A 119 -4.44 -1.82 25.24
CA CYS A 119 -4.54 -2.62 26.46
C CYS A 119 -4.57 -1.81 27.75
N ALA A 120 -4.49 -0.47 27.65
CA ALA A 120 -4.43 0.46 28.77
C ALA A 120 -3.28 0.19 29.76
N ARG A 121 -2.22 -0.52 29.38
CA ARG A 121 -1.02 -0.74 30.21
C ARG A 121 0.08 0.26 29.87
N LEU A 122 0.93 0.55 30.85
CA LEU A 122 2.16 1.31 30.61
C LEU A 122 3.11 0.45 29.77
N VAL A 123 3.80 1.07 28.83
CA VAL A 123 4.78 0.39 27.97
C VAL A 123 5.95 -0.17 28.80
N SER A 124 6.31 0.51 29.90
CA SER A 124 7.38 0.09 30.81
C SER A 124 6.95 -0.97 31.83
N ASP A 125 5.66 -1.32 31.93
CA ASP A 125 5.13 -2.23 32.97
C ASP A 125 5.00 -3.67 32.44
N GLY A 126 6.14 -4.37 32.40
CA GLY A 126 6.20 -5.81 32.10
C GLY A 126 5.88 -6.20 30.66
N GLY A 127 5.81 -5.23 29.74
CA GLY A 127 5.69 -5.43 28.30
C GLY A 127 7.01 -5.18 27.56
N GLU A 128 7.05 -5.58 26.29
CA GLU A 128 8.13 -5.21 25.37
C GLU A 128 7.62 -4.19 24.36
N LEU A 129 8.42 -3.18 24.03
CA LEU A 129 8.19 -2.34 22.87
C LEU A 129 9.20 -2.70 21.78
N ARG A 130 8.71 -2.87 20.55
CA ARG A 130 9.52 -3.23 19.40
C ARG A 130 9.25 -2.29 18.24
N ALA A 131 10.30 -1.77 17.60
CA ALA A 131 10.15 -1.08 16.32
C ALA A 131 10.05 -2.12 15.19
N VAL A 132 9.05 -1.98 14.33
CA VAL A 132 8.85 -2.84 13.16
C VAL A 132 9.19 -2.05 11.90
N ASP A 133 10.19 -2.50 11.14
CA ASP A 133 10.60 -1.84 9.89
C ASP A 133 9.74 -2.27 8.67
N VAL A 134 9.96 -1.63 7.52
CA VAL A 134 9.28 -1.97 6.26
C VAL A 134 9.55 -3.40 5.76
N SER A 135 10.59 -4.06 6.25
CA SER A 135 10.89 -5.48 6.00
C SER A 135 10.28 -6.40 7.07
N THR A 136 9.42 -5.86 7.94
CA THR A 136 8.74 -6.54 9.04
C THR A 136 9.68 -7.14 10.10
N ARG A 137 10.92 -6.64 10.18
CA ARG A 137 11.89 -7.05 11.22
C ARG A 137 11.61 -6.28 12.51
N TRP A 138 11.86 -6.95 13.63
CA TRP A 138 11.57 -6.43 14.97
C TRP A 138 12.87 -6.06 15.68
N SER A 139 12.96 -4.82 16.12
CA SER A 139 14.08 -4.28 16.90
C SER A 139 13.61 -3.93 18.31
N SER A 140 14.46 -4.06 19.33
CA SER A 140 14.12 -3.51 20.66
C SER A 140 13.91 -2.01 20.53
N ALA A 141 12.87 -1.49 21.16
CA ALA A 141 12.63 -0.05 21.26
C ALA A 141 12.38 0.31 22.72
N GLU A 142 13.01 1.37 23.18
CA GLU A 142 12.87 1.92 24.52
C GLU A 142 12.45 3.39 24.41
N PRO A 143 11.34 3.80 25.07
CA PRO A 143 10.92 5.19 25.03
C PRO A 143 11.69 6.03 26.04
N ASP A 144 12.43 7.03 25.56
CA ASP A 144 12.92 8.15 26.35
C ASP A 144 11.86 9.26 26.36
N VAL A 145 11.01 9.24 27.39
CA VAL A 145 9.88 10.16 27.53
C VAL A 145 10.32 11.59 27.80
N GLU A 146 11.48 11.78 28.44
CA GLU A 146 12.00 13.11 28.77
C GLU A 146 12.49 13.84 27.51
N ASN A 147 13.21 13.12 26.65
CA ASN A 147 13.72 13.66 25.39
C ASN A 147 12.73 13.52 24.22
N ARG A 148 11.57 12.89 24.45
CA ARG A 148 10.57 12.59 23.41
C ARG A 148 11.21 11.81 22.26
N GLN A 149 11.87 10.72 22.60
CA GLN A 149 12.67 9.94 21.69
C GLN A 149 12.35 8.45 21.84
N MET A 150 12.40 7.73 20.73
CA MET A 150 12.40 6.27 20.70
C MET A 150 13.83 5.81 20.40
N ASP A 151 14.46 5.18 21.38
CA ASP A 151 15.78 4.58 21.23
C ASP A 151 15.63 3.14 20.78
N MET A 152 16.17 2.81 19.62
CA MET A 152 16.11 1.45 19.10
C MET A 152 17.50 0.83 19.18
N THR A 153 17.54 -0.37 19.75
CA THR A 153 18.75 -1.18 19.81
C THR A 153 18.51 -2.45 19.01
N ALA A 154 19.36 -2.72 18.04
CA ALA A 154 19.25 -3.93 17.26
C ALA A 154 20.61 -4.57 16.94
N GLY A 155 20.54 -5.82 16.49
CA GLY A 155 21.72 -6.65 16.25
C GLY A 155 22.41 -6.43 14.89
N ASP A 156 21.80 -5.69 13.94
CA ASP A 156 22.32 -5.59 12.56
C ASP A 156 21.98 -4.25 11.88
N HIS A 157 22.98 -3.51 11.38
CA HIS A 157 22.94 -2.05 11.15
C HIS A 157 22.21 -1.55 9.88
N ASP A 158 21.68 -2.43 9.03
CA ASP A 158 21.01 -2.03 7.78
C ASP A 158 19.49 -1.93 8.00
N TYR A 159 18.99 -0.71 8.25
CA TYR A 159 17.57 -0.45 8.52
C TYR A 159 16.88 0.37 7.42
N GLY A 160 15.62 0.05 7.19
CA GLY A 160 14.64 0.93 6.54
C GLY A 160 13.84 1.70 7.59
N SER A 161 13.05 2.69 7.16
CA SER A 161 12.18 3.48 8.05
C SER A 161 11.26 2.61 8.92
N THR A 162 11.03 3.02 10.17
CA THR A 162 10.06 2.38 11.06
C THR A 162 8.66 2.47 10.44
N LEU A 163 7.99 1.32 10.31
CA LEU A 163 6.63 1.22 9.79
C LEU A 163 5.59 1.48 10.90
N TYR A 164 5.84 0.95 12.09
CA TYR A 164 5.05 1.14 13.33
C TYR A 164 5.81 0.51 14.52
N TYR A 165 5.27 0.64 15.72
CA TYR A 165 5.77 -0.03 16.92
C TYR A 165 4.79 -1.12 17.39
N VAL A 166 5.31 -2.19 17.96
CA VAL A 166 4.51 -3.23 18.63
C VAL A 166 4.76 -3.15 20.12
N HIS A 167 3.69 -2.90 20.88
CA HIS A 167 3.68 -3.15 22.32
C HIS A 167 3.18 -4.58 22.57
N TRP A 168 4.04 -5.44 23.12
CA TRP A 168 3.77 -6.84 23.37
C TRP A 168 3.57 -7.10 24.87
N THR A 169 2.40 -7.63 25.24
CA THR A 169 2.07 -8.02 26.63
C THR A 169 1.56 -9.46 26.72
N GLY A 170 1.95 -10.30 25.75
CA GLY A 170 1.35 -11.61 25.46
C GLY A 170 0.45 -11.59 24.22
N GLU A 171 -0.04 -10.40 23.84
CA GLU A 171 -0.70 -10.08 22.58
C GLU A 171 -0.02 -8.84 21.96
N ALA A 172 0.07 -8.80 20.64
CA ALA A 172 0.70 -7.71 19.89
C ALA A 172 -0.28 -6.56 19.65
N HIS A 173 0.09 -5.35 20.07
CA HIS A 173 -0.66 -4.14 19.77
C HIS A 173 0.18 -3.22 18.89
N ALA A 174 -0.25 -3.01 17.64
CA ALA A 174 0.32 -1.99 16.79
C ALA A 174 0.04 -0.60 17.38
N VAL A 175 1.07 0.22 17.54
CA VAL A 175 1.02 1.57 18.12
C VAL A 175 2.05 2.47 17.45
N VAL A 176 1.92 3.78 17.63
CA VAL A 176 2.91 4.78 17.20
C VAL A 176 3.22 5.76 18.32
N PRO A 177 4.42 6.36 18.36
CA PRO A 177 4.75 7.40 19.33
C PRO A 177 3.86 8.64 19.15
N PRO A 178 3.73 9.49 20.18
CA PRO A 178 3.12 10.79 20.05
C PRO A 178 3.79 11.65 18.96
N GLU A 179 3.05 12.59 18.39
CA GLU A 179 3.58 13.51 17.40
C GLU A 179 4.78 14.31 17.96
N GLY A 180 5.78 14.53 17.11
CA GLY A 180 7.00 15.29 17.45
C GLY A 180 8.06 14.50 18.22
N TRP A 181 7.85 13.19 18.40
CA TRP A 181 8.90 12.31 18.91
C TRP A 181 9.91 11.98 17.82
N SER A 182 11.18 11.88 18.21
CA SER A 182 12.27 11.51 17.32
C SER A 182 12.64 10.03 17.46
N GLU A 183 13.37 9.50 16.49
CA GLU A 183 13.90 8.12 16.53
C GLU A 183 15.44 8.17 16.57
N SER A 184 16.04 7.33 17.40
CA SER A 184 17.50 7.15 17.52
C SER A 184 17.84 5.68 17.33
N TRP A 185 18.59 5.40 16.27
CA TRP A 185 19.08 4.05 15.99
C TRP A 185 20.51 3.93 16.53
N LEU A 186 20.68 3.07 17.53
CA LEU A 186 21.96 2.79 18.20
C LEU A 186 22.58 1.45 17.76
#